data_AF-A0A4Q5AIE6-F1
#
_entry.id   AF-A0A4Q5AIE6-F1
#
_cell.length_a   1.000
_cell.length_b   1.000
_cell.length_c   1.000
_cell.angle_alpha   90.00
_cell.angle_beta   90.00
_cell.angle_gamma   90.00
#
_symmetry.space_group_name_H-M   'P 1'
#
loop_
_entity.id
_entity.type
_entity.pdbx_description
1 polymer ?
#
loop_
_entity_poly.entity_id
_entity_poly.type
_entity_poly.pdbx_seq_one_letter_code
_entity_poly.pdbx_strand_id
1 'polypeptide(L)'
;MEHLVAQLIGLLPIVIPLIIVGIVIARAAYETRENHETICSLLRIKPDERHMVRVTYGPGLPCTLGYAHTIRIRVPDKLIPHIVTPEDAVEMGVTLMRSLDMDDASSDKPRARYRDWTLTQ
;
A
#
# COMPACT_ATOMS: atom_id res chain seq x y z
N MET A 1 4.76 39.41 28.54
CA MET A 1 4.08 38.10 28.72
C MET A 1 2.79 38.05 27.89
N GLU A 2 1.93 39.08 27.96
CA GLU A 2 0.67 39.15 27.19
C GLU A 2 0.84 39.19 25.65
N HIS A 3 1.85 39.90 25.14
CA HIS A 3 2.15 39.92 23.70
C HIS A 3 2.59 38.54 23.14
N LEU A 4 3.24 37.73 23.97
CA LEU A 4 3.72 36.38 23.59
C LEU A 4 2.54 35.39 23.54
N VAL A 5 1.59 35.54 24.46
CA VAL A 5 0.34 34.77 24.49
C VAL A 5 -0.56 35.11 23.29
N ALA A 6 -0.68 36.39 22.92
CA ALA A 6 -1.47 36.81 21.76
C ALA A 6 -0.89 36.30 20.43
N GLN A 7 0.44 36.28 20.27
CA GLN A 7 1.08 35.71 19.08
C GLN A 7 0.90 34.19 19.00
N LEU A 8 0.98 33.48 20.13
CA LEU A 8 0.76 32.03 20.19
C LEU A 8 -0.69 31.66 19.82
N ILE A 9 -1.67 32.45 20.30
CA ILE A 9 -3.10 32.31 19.95
C ILE A 9 -3.35 32.63 18.48
N GLY A 10 -2.67 33.62 17.91
CA GLY A 10 -2.75 33.93 16.48
C GLY A 10 -2.17 32.84 15.56
N LEU A 11 -1.22 32.04 16.07
CA LEU A 11 -0.57 30.94 15.33
C LEU A 11 -1.32 29.59 15.44
N LEU A 12 -2.09 29.37 16.51
CA LEU A 12 -2.93 28.19 16.71
C LEU A 12 -3.77 27.77 15.47
N PRO A 13 -4.48 28.68 14.76
CA PRO A 13 -5.26 28.31 13.58
C PRO A 13 -4.42 27.83 12.38
N ILE A 14 -3.11 28.05 12.38
CA ILE A 14 -2.18 27.56 11.34
C ILE A 14 -1.50 26.27 11.80
N VAL A 15 -1.08 26.23 13.07
CA VAL A 15 -0.37 25.09 13.65
C VAL A 15 -1.27 23.86 13.76
N ILE A 16 -2.54 24.03 14.16
CA ILE A 16 -3.48 22.91 14.31
C ILE A 16 -3.72 22.17 12.97
N PRO A 17 -4.09 22.85 11.86
CA PRO A 17 -4.22 22.19 10.56
C PRO A 17 -2.93 21.50 10.10
N LEU A 18 -1.77 22.11 10.35
CA LEU A 18 -0.48 21.54 9.95
C LEU A 18 -0.18 20.25 10.73
N ILE A 19 -0.50 20.20 12.01
CA ILE A 19 -0.41 18.97 12.82
C ILE A 19 -1.36 17.90 12.27
N ILE A 20 -2.60 18.26 11.96
CA ILE A 20 -3.59 17.31 11.41
C ILE A 20 -3.09 16.73 10.08
N VAL A 21 -2.61 17.58 9.17
CA VAL A 21 -2.03 17.14 7.90
C VAL A 21 -0.83 16.21 8.14
N GLY A 22 0.05 16.55 9.08
CA GLY A 22 1.17 15.70 9.46
C GLY A 22 0.75 14.32 9.98
N ILE A 23 -0.28 14.25 10.84
CA ILE A 23 -0.83 12.99 11.36
C ILE A 23 -1.42 12.16 10.22
N VAL A 24 -2.19 12.78 9.31
CA VAL A 24 -2.78 12.09 8.15
C VAL A 24 -1.70 11.50 7.25
N ILE A 25 -0.65 12.27 6.93
CA ILE A 25 0.48 11.78 6.12
C ILE A 25 1.22 10.65 6.84
N ALA A 26 1.50 10.79 8.14
CA ALA A 26 2.18 9.76 8.92
C ALA A 26 1.38 8.46 8.96
N ARG A 27 0.06 8.55 9.16
CA ARG A 27 -0.87 7.40 9.13
C ARG A 27 -0.87 6.75 7.76
N ALA A 28 -0.89 7.52 6.67
CA ALA A 28 -0.81 6.99 5.30
C ALA A 28 0.47 6.17 5.06
N ALA A 29 1.60 6.72 5.50
CA ALA A 29 2.89 6.08 5.35
C ALA A 29 2.98 4.80 6.18
N TYR A 30 2.41 4.81 7.38
CA TYR A 30 2.31 3.63 8.24
C TYR A 30 1.49 2.51 7.59
N GLU A 31 0.28 2.82 7.10
CA GLU A 31 -0.58 1.82 6.45
C GLU A 31 0.01 1.26 5.16
N THR A 32 0.67 2.12 4.37
CA THR A 32 1.34 1.68 3.14
C THR A 32 2.47 0.71 3.46
N ARG A 33 3.21 0.96 4.54
CA ARG A 33 4.26 0.08 5.02
C ARG A 33 3.69 -1.24 5.54
N GLU A 34 2.63 -1.19 6.34
CA GLU A 34 1.97 -2.38 6.88
C GLU A 34 1.41 -3.27 5.76
N ASN A 35 0.75 -2.68 4.76
CA ASN A 35 0.27 -3.39 3.58
C ASN A 35 1.42 -4.03 2.79
N HIS A 36 2.53 -3.31 2.60
CA HIS A 36 3.72 -3.85 1.94
C HIS A 36 4.32 -5.04 2.70
N GLU A 37 4.41 -4.94 4.02
CA GLU A 37 4.89 -6.02 4.89
C GLU A 37 3.95 -7.23 4.84
N THR A 38 2.64 -7.03 4.87
CA THR A 38 1.61 -8.08 4.73
C THR A 38 1.72 -8.79 3.38
N ILE A 39 1.80 -8.04 2.27
CA ILE A 39 1.98 -8.61 0.93
C ILE A 39 3.25 -9.45 0.85
N CYS A 40 4.38 -8.92 1.33
CA CYS A 40 5.64 -9.64 1.33
C CYS A 40 5.58 -10.92 2.18
N SER A 41 4.87 -10.87 3.32
CA SER A 41 4.67 -12.03 4.19
C SER A 41 3.84 -13.12 3.51
N LEU A 42 2.69 -12.76 2.92
CA LEU A 42 1.80 -13.69 2.23
C LEU A 42 2.49 -14.37 1.03
N LEU A 43 3.28 -13.59 0.29
CA LEU A 43 4.07 -14.08 -0.85
C LEU A 43 5.39 -14.75 -0.43
N ARG A 44 5.65 -14.91 0.87
CA ARG A 44 6.87 -15.53 1.43
C ARG A 44 8.17 -14.90 0.91
N ILE A 45 8.15 -13.59 0.66
CA ILE A 45 9.28 -12.82 0.15
C ILE A 45 10.28 -12.58 1.29
N LYS A 46 11.55 -12.87 1.03
CA LYS A 46 12.60 -12.67 2.01
C LYS A 46 12.80 -11.19 2.32
N PRO A 47 13.18 -10.83 3.56
CA PRO A 47 13.37 -9.43 3.97
C PRO A 47 14.31 -8.62 3.06
N ASP A 48 15.38 -9.23 2.57
CA ASP A 48 16.37 -8.63 1.67
C ASP A 48 15.83 -8.35 0.26
N GLU A 49 14.80 -9.07 -0.17
CA GLU A 49 14.22 -8.97 -1.52
C GLU A 49 12.93 -8.13 -1.57
N ARG A 50 12.40 -7.68 -0.44
CA ARG A 50 11.14 -6.90 -0.35
C ARG A 50 11.13 -5.64 -1.21
N HIS A 51 12.29 -5.00 -1.39
CA HIS A 51 12.45 -3.80 -2.23
C HIS A 51 12.13 -4.06 -3.71
N MET A 52 12.12 -5.32 -4.15
CA MET A 52 11.75 -5.71 -5.51
C MET A 52 10.23 -5.78 -5.73
N VAL A 53 9.43 -5.83 -4.65
CA VAL A 53 7.96 -5.83 -4.69
C VAL A 53 7.48 -4.40 -4.85
N ARG A 54 6.73 -4.13 -5.92
CA ARG A 54 6.11 -2.82 -6.17
C ARG A 54 4.62 -2.87 -5.87
N VAL A 55 4.19 -2.00 -4.97
CA VAL A 55 2.76 -1.79 -4.64
C VAL A 55 2.39 -0.38 -5.06
N THR A 56 1.34 -0.25 -5.87
CA THR A 56 0.84 1.03 -6.38
C THR A 56 -0.64 1.18 -6.03
N TYR A 57 -1.05 2.37 -5.64
CA TYR A 57 -2.42 2.68 -5.24
C TYR A 57 -3.04 3.66 -6.25
N GLY A 58 -4.30 3.41 -6.65
CA GLY A 58 -5.14 4.36 -7.39
C GLY A 58 -4.56 4.88 -8.72
N PRO A 59 -5.14 5.96 -9.30
CA PRO A 59 -4.68 6.53 -10.56
C PRO A 59 -3.34 7.27 -10.37
N GLY A 60 -2.25 6.51 -10.30
CA GLY A 60 -0.89 6.96 -10.56
C GLY A 60 -0.15 7.71 -9.45
N LEU A 61 -0.76 7.95 -8.27
CA LEU A 61 -0.09 8.60 -7.14
C LEU A 61 0.03 7.64 -5.95
N PRO A 62 1.25 7.44 -5.39
CA PRO A 62 1.49 6.52 -4.26
C PRO A 62 0.81 6.95 -2.95
N CYS A 63 0.03 8.03 -2.96
CA CYS A 63 -0.51 8.70 -1.77
C CYS A 63 -2.04 8.76 -1.75
N THR A 64 -2.77 8.00 -2.60
CA THR A 64 -4.22 7.87 -2.46
C THR A 64 -4.52 7.01 -1.24
N LEU A 65 -4.40 7.64 -0.07
CA LEU A 65 -4.76 7.21 1.29
C LEU A 65 -6.06 6.40 1.32
N GLY A 66 -6.05 5.21 1.94
CA GLY A 66 -7.21 4.53 2.58
C GLY A 66 -8.51 4.29 1.77
N TYR A 67 -8.58 4.81 0.55
CA TYR A 67 -9.69 4.88 -0.39
C TYR A 67 -9.17 4.58 -1.80
N ALA A 68 -8.03 3.90 -1.88
CA ALA A 68 -7.54 3.41 -3.14
C ALA A 68 -8.49 2.32 -3.63
N HIS A 69 -9.42 2.69 -4.51
CA HIS A 69 -10.27 1.76 -5.24
C HIS A 69 -9.48 0.71 -6.06
N THR A 70 -8.15 0.85 -6.12
CA THR A 70 -7.29 -0.11 -6.80
C THR A 70 -5.93 -0.21 -6.12
N ILE A 71 -5.50 -1.44 -5.83
CA ILE A 71 -4.14 -1.78 -5.41
C ILE A 71 -3.52 -2.65 -6.51
N ARG A 72 -2.38 -2.22 -7.06
CA ARG A 72 -1.61 -2.99 -8.04
C ARG A 72 -0.33 -3.50 -7.40
N ILE A 73 -0.16 -4.82 -7.41
CA ILE A 73 0.97 -5.53 -6.81
C ILE A 73 1.76 -6.17 -7.94
N ARG A 74 3.02 -5.76 -8.11
CA ARG A 74 3.94 -6.31 -9.10
C ARG A 74 5.11 -6.97 -8.41
N VAL A 75 5.32 -8.26 -8.71
CA VAL A 75 6.39 -9.08 -8.09
C VAL A 75 7.15 -9.85 -9.17
N PRO A 76 8.48 -9.89 -9.13
CA PRO A 76 9.25 -10.77 -10.01
C PRO A 76 8.92 -12.25 -9.75
N ASP A 77 8.63 -13.03 -10.79
CA ASP A 77 8.25 -14.46 -10.64
C ASP A 77 9.32 -15.27 -9.89
N LYS A 78 10.60 -14.91 -10.05
CA LYS A 78 11.73 -15.56 -9.35
C LYS A 78 11.61 -15.54 -7.82
N LEU A 79 10.85 -14.59 -7.26
CA LEU A 79 10.66 -14.45 -5.81
C LEU A 79 9.49 -15.29 -5.29
N ILE A 80 8.63 -15.78 -6.19
CA ILE A 80 7.42 -16.55 -5.88
C ILE A 80 7.43 -17.91 -6.61
N PRO A 81 8.48 -18.74 -6.44
CA PRO A 81 8.63 -20.00 -7.17
C PRO A 81 7.54 -21.03 -6.87
N HIS A 82 6.74 -20.79 -5.84
CA HIS A 82 5.62 -21.64 -5.43
C HIS A 82 4.31 -21.32 -6.15
N ILE A 83 4.22 -20.19 -6.86
CA ILE A 83 3.03 -19.79 -7.64
C ILE A 83 3.33 -20.09 -9.12
N VAL A 84 3.11 -21.33 -9.52
CA VAL A 84 3.51 -21.82 -10.84
C VAL A 84 2.36 -21.69 -11.84
N THR A 85 1.17 -22.08 -11.41
CA THR A 85 0.00 -22.13 -12.27
C THR A 85 -0.77 -20.80 -12.28
N PRO A 86 -1.61 -20.55 -13.30
CA PRO A 86 -2.59 -19.48 -13.27
C PRO A 86 -3.57 -19.59 -12.09
N GLU A 87 -3.96 -20.81 -11.72
CA GLU A 87 -4.88 -21.09 -10.63
C GLU A 87 -4.28 -20.68 -9.27
N ASP A 88 -3.01 -21.01 -9.02
CA ASP A 88 -2.28 -20.56 -7.82
C ASP A 88 -2.24 -19.03 -7.75
N ALA A 89 -2.11 -18.37 -8.92
CA ALA A 89 -2.07 -16.91 -9.01
C ALA A 89 -3.42 -16.31 -8.62
N VAL A 90 -4.52 -16.92 -9.06
CA VAL A 90 -5.88 -16.49 -8.73
C VAL A 90 -6.16 -16.70 -7.25
N GLU A 91 -5.81 -17.88 -6.69
CA GLU A 91 -5.98 -18.16 -5.26
C GLU A 91 -5.17 -17.19 -4.38
N MET A 92 -3.94 -16.90 -4.78
CA MET A 92 -3.13 -15.88 -4.10
C MET A 92 -3.76 -14.49 -4.23
N GLY A 93 -4.32 -14.15 -5.40
CA GLY A 93 -5.07 -12.90 -5.60
C GLY A 93 -6.24 -12.75 -4.62
N VAL A 94 -7.03 -13.81 -4.44
CA VAL A 94 -8.15 -13.85 -3.47
C VAL A 94 -7.62 -13.72 -2.03
N THR A 95 -6.48 -14.33 -1.72
CA THR A 95 -5.87 -14.24 -0.39
C THR A 95 -5.40 -12.81 -0.09
N LEU A 96 -4.76 -12.16 -1.07
CA LEU A 96 -4.33 -10.76 -0.97
C LEU A 96 -5.54 -9.82 -0.83
N MET A 97 -6.58 -10.03 -1.63
CA MET A 97 -7.84 -9.28 -1.56
C MET A 97 -8.46 -9.32 -0.16
N ARG A 98 -8.63 -10.53 0.41
CA ARG A 98 -9.19 -10.69 1.76
C ARG A 98 -8.31 -10.07 2.84
N SER A 99 -6.99 -10.15 2.68
CA SER A 99 -6.04 -9.65 3.69
C SER A 99 -5.89 -8.13 3.65
N LEU A 100 -6.19 -7.51 2.52
CA LEU A 100 -6.10 -6.06 2.30
C LEU A 100 -7.47 -5.38 2.29
N ASP A 101 -8.53 -6.10 2.68
CA ASP A 101 -9.92 -5.61 2.76
C ASP A 101 -10.43 -4.99 1.44
N MET A 102 -10.18 -5.69 0.33
CA MET A 102 -10.63 -5.33 -1.03
C MET A 102 -11.81 -6.22 -1.47
N ASP A 103 -12.60 -5.75 -2.42
CA ASP A 103 -13.85 -6.42 -2.84
C ASP A 103 -13.66 -7.41 -4.01
N ASP A 104 -12.68 -7.16 -4.89
CA ASP A 104 -12.38 -8.01 -6.04
C ASP A 104 -10.88 -8.14 -6.31
N ALA A 105 -10.50 -9.20 -7.01
CA ALA A 105 -9.12 -9.56 -7.32
C ALA A 105 -8.98 -10.08 -8.75
N SER A 106 -8.07 -9.46 -9.50
CA SER A 106 -7.64 -9.89 -10.81
C SER A 106 -6.15 -10.24 -10.78
N SER A 107 -5.80 -11.39 -11.35
CA SER A 107 -4.41 -11.70 -11.72
C SER A 107 -4.27 -11.48 -13.21
N ASP A 108 -3.30 -10.66 -13.62
CA ASP A 108 -2.96 -10.54 -15.03
C ASP A 108 -2.31 -11.86 -15.52
N LYS A 109 -2.37 -12.09 -16.83
CA LYS A 109 -1.68 -13.23 -17.46
C LYS A 109 -0.20 -13.19 -17.10
N PRO A 110 0.43 -14.35 -16.82
CA PRO A 110 1.85 -14.41 -16.50
C PRO A 110 2.67 -13.70 -17.58
N ARG A 111 3.32 -12.59 -17.21
CA ARG A 111 4.37 -12.01 -18.04
C ARG A 111 5.64 -12.73 -17.64
N ALA A 112 6.46 -13.13 -18.61
CA ALA A 112 7.62 -14.03 -18.41
C ALA A 112 8.68 -13.63 -17.36
N ARG A 113 8.51 -12.51 -16.65
CA ARG A 113 9.40 -12.05 -15.57
C ARG A 113 8.67 -11.52 -14.33
N TYR A 114 7.37 -11.25 -14.43
CA TYR A 114 6.63 -10.54 -13.39
C TYR A 114 5.20 -11.07 -13.31
N ARG A 115 4.74 -11.19 -12.07
CA ARG A 115 3.35 -11.39 -11.73
C ARG A 115 2.75 -10.10 -11.26
N ASP A 116 1.59 -9.78 -11.83
CA ASP A 116 0.83 -8.58 -11.55
C ASP A 116 -0.55 -9.00 -10.99
N TRP A 117 -0.89 -8.48 -9.82
CA TRP A 117 -2.25 -8.54 -9.27
C TRP A 117 -2.84 -7.14 -9.21
N THR A 118 -4.12 -7.04 -9.54
CA THR A 118 -4.92 -5.83 -9.40
C THR A 118 -6.09 -6.16 -8.49
N LEU A 119 -6.13 -5.52 -7.34
CA LEU A 119 -7.22 -5.62 -6.37
C LEU A 119 -8.08 -4.38 -6.48
N THR A 120 -9.39 -4.51 -6.42
CA THR A 120 -10.32 -3.39 -6.52
C THR A 120 -11.35 -3.41 -5.40
N GLN A 121 -11.80 -2.22 -5.02
CA GLN A 121 -12.85 -1.99 -4.03
C GLN A 121 -14.04 -1.37 -4.77
#